data_AF-A0A4Q5SLS0-F1
#
_entry.id   AF-A0A4Q5SLS0-F1
#
_cell.length_a   1.000
_cell.length_b   1.000
_cell.length_c   1.000
_cell.angle_alpha   90.00
_cell.angle_beta   90.00
_cell.angle_gamma   90.00
#
_symmetry.space_group_name_H-M   'P 1'
#
loop_
_entity.id
_entity.type
_entity.pdbx_description
1 polymer ?
#
loop_
_entity_poly.entity_id
_entity_poly.type
_entity_poly.pdbx_seq_one_letter_code
_entity_poly.pdbx_strand_id
1 'polypeptide(L)'
;MKKILTLVLFIGVALVTTSCKKEYVTEVVQPNITVFRSIANNDWALNGTSTQNSTTWSVDLDIPELDDYTSENGAVLVYIAEPGGQWAQVPQTYNGQAFSFYHSAGGLTIDAQVYDGDAPAPTNPGDYDVKVVLVDSMP
;
A
#
# COMPACT_ATOMS: atom_id res chain seq x y z
N MET A 1 -9.01 -70.94 0.94
CA MET A 1 -8.16 -70.01 0.16
C MET A 1 -8.85 -68.68 -0.19
N LYS A 2 -10.16 -68.65 -0.54
CA LYS A 2 -10.89 -67.39 -0.82
C LYS A 2 -10.90 -66.35 0.33
N LYS A 3 -10.89 -66.80 1.59
CA LYS A 3 -10.92 -65.93 2.79
C LYS A 3 -9.58 -65.21 3.07
N ILE A 4 -8.46 -65.76 2.60
CA ILE A 4 -7.12 -65.16 2.79
C ILE A 4 -6.91 -64.00 1.81
N LEU A 5 -7.42 -64.14 0.58
CA LEU A 5 -7.31 -63.10 -0.44
C LEU A 5 -8.10 -61.83 -0.06
N THR A 6 -9.24 -61.99 0.61
CA THR A 6 -10.04 -60.85 1.09
C THR A 6 -9.32 -60.08 2.20
N LEU A 7 -8.64 -60.80 3.10
CA LEU A 7 -7.91 -60.18 4.22
C LEU A 7 -6.70 -59.35 3.74
N VAL A 8 -5.96 -59.84 2.74
CA VAL A 8 -4.82 -59.11 2.14
C VAL A 8 -5.29 -57.86 1.40
N LEU A 9 -6.46 -57.90 0.76
CA LEU A 9 -7.05 -56.74 0.08
C LEU A 9 -7.47 -55.64 1.08
N PHE A 10 -8.04 -56.01 2.23
CA PHE A 10 -8.41 -55.04 3.27
C PHE A 10 -7.21 -54.40 3.97
N ILE A 11 -6.12 -55.14 4.18
CA ILE A 11 -4.88 -54.59 4.78
C ILE A 11 -4.18 -53.66 3.79
N GLY A 12 -4.18 -54.00 2.49
CA GLY A 12 -3.61 -53.15 1.44
C GLY A 12 -4.31 -51.80 1.31
N VAL A 13 -5.64 -51.74 1.43
CA VAL A 13 -6.41 -50.49 1.34
C VAL A 13 -6.26 -49.62 2.60
N ALA A 14 -6.06 -50.21 3.78
CA ALA A 14 -5.90 -49.45 5.03
C ALA A 14 -4.54 -48.73 5.15
N LEU A 15 -3.50 -49.17 4.43
CA LEU A 15 -2.16 -48.59 4.52
C LEU A 15 -1.91 -47.41 3.57
N VAL A 16 -2.80 -47.15 2.60
CA VAL A 16 -2.62 -46.08 1.59
C VAL A 16 -3.39 -44.79 1.94
N THR A 17 -4.29 -44.81 2.92
CA THR A 17 -5.14 -43.66 3.26
C THR A 17 -4.50 -42.70 4.27
N THR A 18 -3.36 -43.04 4.87
CA THR A 18 -2.67 -42.20 5.86
C THR A 18 -1.59 -41.29 5.27
N SER A 19 -1.32 -41.36 3.96
CA SER A 19 -0.23 -40.59 3.34
C SER A 19 -0.63 -39.20 2.85
N CYS A 20 -1.92 -38.84 2.86
CA CYS A 20 -2.35 -37.47 2.63
C CYS A 20 -2.34 -36.70 3.96
N LYS A 21 -1.17 -36.52 4.57
CA LYS A 21 -1.04 -35.42 5.54
C LYS A 21 -1.11 -34.14 4.73
N LYS A 22 -2.23 -33.42 4.86
CA LYS A 22 -2.33 -32.04 4.43
C LYS A 22 -1.32 -31.26 5.27
N GLU A 23 -0.16 -30.98 4.71
CA GLU A 23 0.76 -30.01 5.30
C GLU A 23 0.05 -28.66 5.25
N TYR A 24 -0.37 -28.19 6.42
CA TYR A 24 -0.70 -26.78 6.57
C TYR A 24 0.64 -26.07 6.62
N VAL A 25 1.13 -25.62 5.46
CA VAL A 25 2.14 -24.55 5.42
C VAL A 25 1.49 -23.36 6.10
N THR A 26 1.78 -23.21 7.38
CA THR A 26 1.44 -22.02 8.17
C THR A 26 2.60 -21.05 8.02
N GLU A 27 2.87 -20.62 6.80
CA GLU A 27 3.57 -19.36 6.61
C GLU A 27 2.53 -18.26 6.82
N VAL A 28 2.35 -17.87 8.08
CA VAL A 28 1.83 -16.53 8.39
C VAL A 28 3.01 -15.57 8.19
N VAL A 29 3.49 -15.42 6.95
CA VAL A 29 4.26 -14.23 6.59
C VAL A 29 3.20 -13.15 6.54
N GLN A 30 3.21 -12.21 7.49
CA GLN A 30 2.45 -10.98 7.33
C GLN A 30 3.24 -10.13 6.33
N PRO A 31 2.97 -10.21 5.01
CA PRO A 31 3.90 -9.70 4.00
C PRO A 31 3.77 -8.18 3.83
N ASN A 32 2.71 -7.60 4.39
CA ASN A 32 2.31 -6.23 4.13
C ASN A 32 2.19 -5.46 5.44
N ILE A 33 2.79 -4.27 5.47
CA ILE A 33 2.72 -3.33 6.58
C ILE A 33 1.74 -2.22 6.18
N THR A 34 0.86 -1.81 7.09
CA THR A 34 0.00 -0.64 6.89
C THR A 34 0.34 0.41 7.93
N VAL A 35 0.66 1.60 7.44
CA VAL A 35 1.10 2.76 8.22
C VAL A 35 0.06 3.87 8.06
N PHE A 36 -0.37 4.46 9.16
CA PHE A 36 -1.26 5.62 9.15
C PHE A 36 -0.49 6.89 9.54
N ARG A 37 -0.79 7.98 8.84
CA ARG A 37 -0.31 9.34 9.13
C ARG A 37 -1.48 10.31 8.99
N SER A 38 -1.32 11.49 9.56
CA SER A 38 -2.23 12.61 9.35
C SER A 38 -1.41 13.79 8.85
N ILE A 39 -1.99 14.55 7.94
CA ILE A 39 -1.48 15.82 7.42
C ILE A 39 -2.39 16.90 7.98
N ALA A 40 -1.82 17.87 8.68
CA ALA A 40 -2.50 19.09 9.09
C ALA A 40 -2.35 20.17 8.01
N ASN A 41 -3.27 21.13 7.97
CA ASN A 41 -3.24 22.26 7.05
C ASN A 41 -1.89 23.01 7.03
N ASN A 42 -1.21 23.10 8.18
CA ASN A 42 0.08 23.78 8.33
C ASN A 42 1.31 22.93 7.95
N ASP A 43 1.13 21.66 7.61
CA ASP A 43 2.22 20.78 7.19
C ASP A 43 2.57 20.94 5.70
N TRP A 44 1.62 21.46 4.91
CA TRP A 44 1.81 21.71 3.49
C TRP A 44 2.74 22.90 3.24
N ALA A 45 3.75 22.68 2.40
CA ALA A 45 4.65 23.71 1.90
C ALA A 45 4.34 24.05 0.44
N LEU A 46 4.18 25.34 0.13
CA LEU A 46 3.99 25.79 -1.25
C LEU A 46 5.34 25.90 -1.96
N ASN A 47 5.57 25.03 -2.93
CA ASN A 47 6.80 24.96 -3.71
C ASN A 47 6.52 25.47 -5.15
N GLY A 48 7.25 26.49 -5.60
CA GLY A 48 7.16 26.96 -7.00
C GLY A 48 7.87 28.28 -7.26
N THR A 49 8.46 28.42 -8.44
CA THR A 49 8.99 29.70 -8.94
C THR A 49 7.95 30.37 -9.82
N SER A 50 7.70 31.67 -9.62
CA SER A 50 6.63 32.47 -10.23
C SER A 50 6.69 32.62 -11.76
N THR A 51 7.48 31.83 -12.47
CA THR A 51 7.69 31.95 -13.92
C THR A 51 6.74 31.11 -14.75
N GLN A 52 6.04 30.11 -14.18
CA GLN A 52 5.06 29.27 -14.92
C GLN A 52 3.76 28.92 -14.16
N ASN A 53 3.34 29.72 -13.17
CA ASN A 53 2.03 29.61 -12.47
C ASN A 53 1.66 28.26 -11.80
N SER A 54 2.41 27.18 -11.99
CA SER A 54 2.21 25.91 -11.27
C SER A 54 2.98 25.96 -9.96
N THR A 55 2.33 26.44 -8.91
CA THR A 55 2.82 26.26 -7.54
C THR A 55 2.28 24.92 -7.04
N THR A 56 3.11 24.04 -6.54
CA THR A 56 2.72 22.73 -6.01
C THR A 56 2.71 22.80 -4.49
N TRP A 57 1.66 22.33 -3.84
CA TRP A 57 1.71 22.07 -2.39
C TRP A 57 2.33 20.70 -2.17
N SER A 58 3.36 20.62 -1.34
CA SER A 58 4.01 19.36 -1.00
C SER A 58 3.99 19.15 0.51
N VAL A 59 3.91 17.89 0.93
CA VAL A 59 4.11 17.48 2.32
C VAL A 59 4.96 16.22 2.37
N ASP A 60 5.97 16.24 3.24
CA ASP A 60 6.83 15.10 3.49
C ASP A 60 6.34 14.34 4.72
N LEU A 61 6.22 13.02 4.57
CA LEU A 61 5.78 12.10 5.61
C LEU A 61 6.91 11.15 5.96
N ASP A 62 7.21 11.05 7.25
CA ASP A 62 8.17 10.09 7.78
C ASP A 62 7.55 8.68 7.82
N ILE A 63 8.12 7.77 7.05
CA ILE A 63 7.70 6.37 6.93
C ILE A 63 8.94 5.50 7.21
N PRO A 64 9.39 5.41 8.48
CA PRO A 64 10.58 4.63 8.83
C PRO A 64 10.44 3.13 8.55
N GLU A 65 9.21 2.64 8.37
CA GLU A 65 8.93 1.26 7.94
C GLU A 65 9.25 1.00 6.46
N LEU A 66 9.37 2.05 5.64
CA LEU A 66 9.79 1.96 4.24
C LEU A 66 11.33 1.93 4.19
N ASP A 67 11.92 0.75 4.33
CA ASP A 67 13.36 0.58 4.20
C ASP A 67 13.84 0.60 2.74
N ASP A 68 15.17 0.56 2.54
CA ASP A 68 15.79 0.52 1.21
C ASP A 68 15.27 -0.65 0.39
N TYR A 69 15.15 -1.83 1.01
CA TYR A 69 14.67 -3.04 0.35
C TYR A 69 13.25 -2.86 -0.19
N THR A 70 12.32 -2.40 0.65
CA THR A 70 10.92 -2.21 0.30
C THR A 70 10.74 -1.07 -0.71
N SER A 71 11.55 -0.01 -0.61
CA SER A 71 11.51 1.10 -1.57
C SER A 71 11.95 0.70 -2.97
N GLU A 72 12.87 -0.26 -3.10
CA GLU A 72 13.38 -0.70 -4.40
C GLU A 72 12.61 -1.91 -4.97
N ASN A 73 12.12 -2.79 -4.11
CA ASN A 73 11.62 -4.11 -4.50
C ASN A 73 10.15 -4.37 -4.16
N GLY A 74 9.57 -3.55 -3.28
CA GLY A 74 8.18 -3.63 -2.83
C GLY A 74 7.23 -2.76 -3.64
N ALA A 75 5.94 -2.84 -3.31
CA ALA A 75 4.95 -1.86 -3.75
C ALA A 75 4.56 -0.94 -2.58
N VAL A 76 4.56 0.36 -2.85
CA VAL A 76 4.09 1.41 -1.93
C VAL A 76 2.75 1.93 -2.44
N LEU A 77 1.68 1.61 -1.73
CA LEU A 77 0.33 2.07 -2.08
C LEU A 77 -0.09 3.19 -1.12
N VAL A 78 -0.42 4.35 -1.65
CA VAL A 78 -0.82 5.51 -0.84
C VAL A 78 -2.30 5.79 -1.05
N TYR A 79 -3.01 5.96 0.06
CA TYR A 79 -4.40 6.38 0.09
C TYR A 79 -4.53 7.61 0.96
N ILE A 80 -5.40 8.53 0.55
CA ILE A 80 -5.76 9.72 1.33
C ILE A 80 -7.27 9.77 1.55
N ALA A 81 -7.70 10.41 2.63
CA ALA A 81 -9.08 10.70 2.95
C ALA A 81 -9.16 12.04 3.69
N GLU A 82 -10.21 12.84 3.46
CA GLU A 82 -10.53 13.91 4.41
C GLU A 82 -10.83 13.30 5.79
N PRO A 83 -10.65 14.01 6.91
CA PRO A 83 -10.95 13.49 8.24
C PRO A 83 -12.38 12.94 8.35
N GLY A 84 -12.51 11.63 8.61
CA GLY A 84 -13.79 10.92 8.66
C GLY A 84 -14.40 10.59 7.29
N GLY A 85 -13.68 10.85 6.20
CA GLY A 85 -14.07 10.59 4.82
C GLY A 85 -13.73 9.17 4.32
N GLN A 86 -13.88 8.96 3.02
CA GLN A 86 -13.57 7.69 2.36
C GLN A 86 -12.14 7.68 1.84
N TRP A 87 -11.46 6.53 1.96
CA TRP A 87 -10.14 6.32 1.41
C TRP A 87 -10.18 6.23 -0.11
N ALA A 88 -9.38 7.06 -0.78
CA ALA A 88 -9.12 6.97 -2.20
C ALA A 88 -7.61 6.88 -2.47
N GLN A 89 -7.25 6.04 -3.44
CA GLN A 89 -5.85 5.80 -3.78
C GLN A 89 -5.26 6.99 -4.54
N VAL A 90 -4.01 7.34 -4.26
CA VAL A 90 -3.23 8.31 -5.03
C VAL A 90 -2.48 7.54 -6.15
N PRO A 91 -2.43 8.04 -7.39
CA PRO A 91 -2.90 9.35 -7.86
C PRO A 91 -4.42 9.45 -8.02
N GLN A 92 -4.95 10.65 -7.77
CA GLN A 92 -6.36 10.98 -7.99
C GLN A 92 -6.55 12.49 -8.18
N THR A 93 -7.71 12.88 -8.70
CA THR A 93 -8.15 14.29 -8.70
C THR A 93 -9.34 14.45 -7.78
N TYR A 94 -9.24 15.40 -6.85
CA TYR A 94 -10.28 15.70 -5.87
C TYR A 94 -10.31 17.19 -5.56
N ASN A 95 -11.50 17.78 -5.41
CA ASN A 95 -11.69 19.23 -5.15
C ASN A 95 -10.87 20.16 -6.08
N GLY A 96 -10.73 19.80 -7.36
CA GLY A 96 -9.98 20.61 -8.32
C GLY A 96 -8.46 20.56 -8.15
N GLN A 97 -7.94 19.56 -7.42
CA GLN A 97 -6.51 19.35 -7.25
C GLN A 97 -6.15 17.92 -7.66
N ALA A 98 -5.07 17.77 -8.41
CA ALA A 98 -4.46 16.49 -8.73
C ALA A 98 -3.43 16.15 -7.65
N PHE A 99 -3.61 14.99 -7.02
CA PHE A 99 -2.70 14.44 -6.03
C PHE A 99 -1.77 13.42 -6.67
N SER A 100 -0.49 13.53 -6.39
CA SER A 100 0.55 12.56 -6.76
C SER A 100 1.44 12.26 -5.57
N PHE A 101 2.25 11.21 -5.66
CA PHE A 101 3.24 10.91 -4.64
C PHE A 101 4.51 10.33 -5.24
N TYR A 102 5.60 10.46 -4.51
CA TYR A 102 6.86 9.77 -4.76
C TYR A 102 7.47 9.40 -3.42
N HIS A 103 8.25 8.32 -3.39
CA HIS A 103 8.81 7.78 -2.15
C HIS A 103 10.30 7.49 -2.29
N SER A 104 10.97 7.46 -1.16
CA SER A 104 12.31 6.93 -0.98
C SER A 104 12.39 6.23 0.37
N ALA A 105 13.50 5.54 0.65
CA ALA A 105 13.69 4.95 1.97
C ALA A 105 13.48 6.00 3.08
N GLY A 106 12.71 5.61 4.10
CA GLY A 106 12.33 6.41 5.25
C GLY A 106 11.22 7.43 5.00
N GLY A 107 10.74 7.63 3.77
CA GLY A 107 9.83 8.76 3.52
C GLY A 107 9.02 8.73 2.24
N LEU A 108 7.99 9.57 2.25
CA LEU A 108 7.02 9.75 1.19
C LEU A 108 6.73 11.25 1.05
N THR A 109 6.73 11.77 -0.16
CA THR A 109 6.19 13.10 -0.44
C THR A 109 4.87 12.97 -1.18
N ILE A 110 3.86 13.74 -0.76
CA ILE A 110 2.61 13.91 -1.48
C ILE A 110 2.57 15.33 -2.04
N ASP A 111 2.28 15.42 -3.33
CA ASP A 111 2.11 16.67 -4.06
C ASP A 111 0.63 16.88 -4.40
N ALA A 112 0.18 18.13 -4.29
CA ALA A 112 -1.12 18.61 -4.74
C ALA A 112 -0.93 19.81 -5.67
N GLN A 113 -1.48 19.71 -6.87
CA GLN A 113 -1.36 20.72 -7.93
C GLN A 113 -2.72 20.99 -8.59
N VAL A 114 -2.87 22.15 -9.23
CA VAL A 114 -4.08 22.44 -10.02
C VAL A 114 -4.16 21.45 -11.17
N TYR A 115 -5.31 20.79 -11.36
CA TYR A 115 -5.45 19.70 -12.34
C TYR A 115 -5.30 20.14 -13.80
N ASP A 116 -5.56 21.42 -14.10
CA ASP A 116 -5.50 21.99 -15.45
C ASP A 116 -4.24 22.83 -15.70
N GLY A 117 -3.36 22.98 -14.70
CA GLY A 117 -2.15 23.79 -14.79
C GLY A 117 -2.40 25.31 -14.95
N ASP A 118 -3.67 25.74 -14.92
CA ASP A 118 -4.08 27.13 -15.11
C ASP A 118 -4.28 27.85 -13.76
N ALA A 119 -4.20 29.18 -13.79
CA ALA A 119 -4.52 30.02 -12.64
C ALA A 119 -6.03 29.95 -12.32
N PRO A 120 -6.45 29.99 -11.04
CA PRO A 120 -5.71 30.53 -9.89
C PRO A 120 -4.71 29.55 -9.25
N ALA A 121 -3.78 30.10 -8.48
CA ALA A 121 -2.87 29.30 -7.65
C ALA A 121 -3.67 28.28 -6.81
N PRO A 122 -3.19 27.03 -6.66
CA PRO A 122 -3.86 26.03 -5.85
C PRO A 122 -4.01 26.52 -4.42
N THR A 123 -5.19 26.28 -3.87
CA THR A 123 -5.45 26.47 -2.45
C THR A 123 -4.75 25.38 -1.66
N ASN A 124 -4.33 25.70 -0.43
CA ASN A 124 -3.77 24.69 0.46
C ASN A 124 -4.78 23.53 0.59
N PRO A 125 -4.36 22.26 0.41
CA PRO A 125 -5.27 21.11 0.39
C PRO A 125 -6.07 20.93 1.69
N GLY A 126 -5.55 21.37 2.84
CA GLY A 126 -6.20 21.18 4.13
C GLY A 126 -5.77 19.90 4.84
N ASP A 127 -6.60 19.47 5.79
CA ASP A 127 -6.32 18.30 6.61
C ASP A 127 -6.65 16.99 5.86
N TYR A 128 -5.77 16.00 5.96
CA TYR A 128 -5.97 14.68 5.38
C TYR A 128 -5.47 13.56 6.30
N ASP A 129 -6.16 12.44 6.30
CA ASP A 129 -5.62 11.18 6.80
C ASP A 129 -4.95 10.43 5.64
N VAL A 130 -3.81 9.80 5.93
CA VAL A 130 -2.99 9.06 4.97
C VAL A 130 -2.83 7.63 5.44
N LYS A 131 -3.01 6.69 4.52
CA LYS A 131 -2.76 5.26 4.72
C LYS A 131 -1.78 4.79 3.67
N VAL A 132 -0.61 4.35 4.13
CA VAL A 132 0.44 3.77 3.31
C VAL A 132 0.42 2.26 3.52
N VAL A 133 0.33 1.49 2.43
CA VAL A 133 0.44 0.04 2.45
C VAL A 133 1.75 -0.34 1.76
N LEU A 134 2.66 -0.92 2.52
CA LEU A 134 3.91 -1.49 2.04
C LEU A 134 3.66 -2.96 1.76
N VAL A 135 3.91 -3.40 0.54
CA VAL A 135 3.67 -4.77 0.08
C VAL A 135 5.01 -5.34 -0.34
N ASP A 136 5.41 -6.47 0.25
CA ASP A 136 6.53 -7.24 -0.27
C ASP A 136 6.09 -7.89 -1.60
N SER A 137 6.78 -7.53 -2.69
CA SER A 137 6.46 -8.02 -4.03
C SER A 137 7.47 -9.00 -4.59
N MET A 138 8.49 -9.38 -3.81
CA MET A 138 9.42 -10.45 -4.20
C MET A 138 9.03 -11.81 -3.62
N PRO A 139 9.29 -12.90 -4.36
CA PRO A 139 8.96 -14.26 -3.96
C PRO A 139 9.93 -14.86 -2.93
#